data_AF-A0A914YZW1-F1
#
_entry.id   AF-A0A914YZW1-F1
#
_cell.length_a   1.000
_cell.length_b   1.000
_cell.length_c   1.000
_cell.angle_alpha   90.00
_cell.angle_beta   90.00
_cell.angle_gamma   90.00
#
_symmetry.space_group_name_H-M   'P 1'
#
loop_
_entity.id
_entity.type
_entity.pdbx_description
1 polymer ?
#
loop_
_entity_poly.entity_id
_entity_poly.type
_entity_poly.pdbx_seq_one_letter_code
_entity_poly.pdbx_strand_id
1 'polypeptide(L)'
;MSRGYSADYQNKASCNKHLNDDQFIGYRFQDDGYVTMMSEDWALGVFNWPNCKGFKPKPVDHYMRPFQLRIEGTKKYWLKGLKDKLYKKSCKESFHYQMDYLQNFIDTYPDKPKFSITWMSYLAHDDQNALYHTDTYFSKFFDDNVEKFNNSYLVVMGDHGNRFGPLRKTKLGEIEDNNPFLFLSVPSNLRDDSTLIETLKENAKNLVTHYDLYATLSEISNGAEIMVAQMNQDLRKFSETNDCVLLTLNKGATISVEELKEKGNVKVYQITYRTLPGNGNFWGFLTQVGENGTLNILSEKFPRLDAYAPQSKCASKAVFASYCYCKNLLKS
;
A
#
# COMPACT_ATOMS: atom_id res chain seq x y z
N MET A 1 -31.17 13.08 -2.08
CA MET A 1 -30.88 12.52 -0.73
C MET A 1 -31.13 11.02 -0.78
N SER A 2 -30.20 10.25 -1.32
CA SER A 2 -30.13 8.82 -1.07
C SER A 2 -29.59 8.62 0.35
N ARG A 3 -30.29 7.79 1.13
CA ARG A 3 -29.85 7.39 2.47
C ARG A 3 -28.67 6.44 2.30
N GLY A 4 -27.46 6.99 2.22
CA GLY A 4 -26.23 6.22 2.34
C GLY A 4 -26.13 5.65 3.75
N TYR A 5 -25.83 4.35 3.84
CA TYR A 5 -25.40 3.72 5.08
C TYR A 5 -24.31 4.57 5.74
N SER A 6 -24.37 4.74 7.06
CA SER A 6 -23.24 5.34 7.77
C SER A 6 -22.03 4.44 7.57
N ALA A 7 -20.94 4.95 6.99
CA ALA A 7 -19.67 4.24 7.06
C ALA A 7 -19.36 3.94 8.54
N ASP A 8 -18.86 2.75 8.84
CA ASP A 8 -18.54 2.30 10.20
C ASP A 8 -17.52 3.23 10.90
N TYR A 9 -16.84 4.07 10.12
CA TYR A 9 -15.92 5.07 10.59
C TYR A 9 -16.61 6.41 10.88
N GLN A 10 -16.85 6.71 12.17
CA GLN A 10 -17.48 7.97 12.57
C GLN A 10 -16.55 9.20 12.36
N ASN A 11 -16.87 9.95 11.31
CA ASN A 11 -16.09 11.05 10.72
C ASN A 11 -15.60 12.16 11.69
N LYS A 12 -16.29 12.42 12.81
CA LYS A 12 -15.95 13.55 13.71
C LYS A 12 -14.85 13.24 14.74
N ALA A 13 -14.63 11.99 15.10
CA ALA A 13 -13.61 11.63 16.10
C ALA A 13 -12.18 11.56 15.48
N SER A 14 -12.10 11.26 14.18
CA SER A 14 -10.83 11.00 13.48
C SER A 14 -9.91 12.23 13.39
N CYS A 15 -10.45 13.40 13.02
CA CYS A 15 -9.63 14.60 12.77
C CYS A 15 -9.00 15.23 14.01
N ASN A 16 -9.47 14.88 15.22
CA ASN A 16 -8.92 15.41 16.48
C ASN A 16 -7.71 14.64 17.00
N LYS A 17 -7.34 13.54 16.34
CA LYS A 17 -6.17 12.71 16.64
C LYS A 17 -5.22 12.71 15.44
N HIS A 18 -3.94 12.48 15.72
CA HIS A 18 -2.99 12.25 14.65
C HIS A 18 -3.19 10.85 14.09
N LEU A 19 -2.95 10.71 12.78
CA LEU A 19 -2.93 9.41 12.12
C LEU A 19 -1.77 8.57 12.68
N ASN A 20 -2.07 7.30 12.98
CA ASN A 20 -1.13 6.31 13.48
C ASN A 20 -0.89 5.19 12.45
N ASP A 21 -0.09 4.20 12.87
CA ASP A 21 0.39 3.10 12.04
C ASP A 21 -0.75 2.27 11.42
N ASP A 22 -1.83 2.06 12.17
CA ASP A 22 -3.01 1.31 11.69
C ASP A 22 -3.89 2.09 10.70
N GLN A 23 -3.68 3.40 10.57
CA GLN A 23 -4.53 4.30 9.78
C GLN A 23 -3.88 4.80 8.49
N PHE A 24 -2.56 4.69 8.37
CA PHE A 24 -1.82 5.13 7.20
C PHE A 24 -0.85 4.06 6.73
N ILE A 25 -1.11 3.54 5.52
CA ILE A 25 -0.39 2.39 4.97
C ILE A 25 1.11 2.62 4.77
N GLY A 26 1.54 3.89 4.65
CA GLY A 26 2.95 4.21 4.46
C GLY A 26 3.84 3.79 5.62
N TYR A 27 3.32 3.79 6.86
CA TYR A 27 4.09 3.28 8.01
C TYR A 27 4.41 1.79 7.85
N ARG A 28 3.45 1.01 7.37
CA ARG A 28 3.65 -0.42 7.16
C ARG A 28 4.69 -0.71 6.08
N PHE A 29 4.62 -0.02 4.94
CA PHE A 29 5.65 -0.14 3.91
C PHE A 29 7.05 0.25 4.44
N GLN A 30 7.12 1.28 5.29
CA GLN A 30 8.38 1.67 5.93
C GLN A 30 8.91 0.57 6.87
N ASP A 31 8.05 -0.01 7.69
CA ASP A 31 8.40 -1.13 8.60
C ASP A 31 8.82 -2.39 7.82
N ASP A 32 8.24 -2.62 6.65
CA ASP A 32 8.59 -3.71 5.73
C ASP A 32 9.84 -3.41 4.86
N GLY A 33 10.56 -2.33 5.17
CA GLY A 33 11.86 -2.01 4.58
C GLY A 33 11.82 -1.27 3.24
N TYR A 34 10.64 -0.79 2.81
CA TYR A 34 10.53 0.07 1.63
C TYR A 34 11.07 1.46 1.94
N VAL A 35 11.73 2.07 0.96
CA VAL A 35 11.90 3.52 1.01
C VAL A 35 10.56 4.15 0.67
N THR A 36 10.12 5.11 1.48
CA THR A 36 8.77 5.67 1.36
C THR A 36 8.78 7.14 0.96
N MET A 37 7.85 7.54 0.09
CA MET A 37 7.66 8.93 -0.34
C MET A 37 6.18 9.33 -0.26
N MET A 38 5.94 10.57 0.18
CA MET A 38 4.64 11.21 0.10
C MET A 38 4.82 12.66 -0.32
N SER A 39 4.13 13.00 -1.41
CA SER A 39 4.15 14.32 -2.01
C SER A 39 2.74 14.78 -2.32
N GLU A 40 2.44 16.03 -1.98
CA GLU A 40 1.15 16.67 -2.31
C GLU A 40 1.42 18.11 -2.77
N ASP A 41 0.66 18.67 -3.70
CA ASP A 41 0.91 20.04 -4.15
C ASP A 41 0.11 21.12 -3.42
N TRP A 42 -0.73 20.74 -2.44
CA TRP A 42 -1.54 21.65 -1.64
C TRP A 42 -1.20 21.56 -0.15
N ALA A 43 -0.80 22.67 0.48
CA ALA A 43 -0.39 22.70 1.89
C ALA A 43 -1.54 22.56 2.89
N LEU A 44 -2.79 22.65 2.45
CA LEU A 44 -3.90 22.23 3.29
C LEU A 44 -3.99 20.71 3.42
N GLY A 45 -3.46 19.96 2.42
CA GLY A 45 -3.18 18.53 2.45
C GLY A 45 -4.41 17.62 2.59
N VAL A 46 -4.41 16.47 1.90
CA VAL A 46 -5.51 15.49 1.97
C VAL A 46 -5.68 14.92 3.39
N PHE A 47 -4.58 14.77 4.13
CA PHE A 47 -4.60 14.25 5.51
C PHE A 47 -4.77 15.32 6.60
N ASN A 48 -4.81 16.60 6.20
CA ASN A 48 -4.89 17.74 7.11
C ASN A 48 -6.20 18.53 6.94
N TRP A 49 -6.83 18.46 5.77
CA TRP A 49 -8.08 19.14 5.49
C TRP A 49 -9.30 18.46 6.14
N PRO A 50 -10.32 19.22 6.59
CA PRO A 50 -10.33 20.68 6.72
C PRO A 50 -9.67 21.19 8.00
N ASN A 51 -9.68 20.38 9.07
CA ASN A 51 -9.15 20.75 10.39
C ASN A 51 -8.57 19.52 11.10
N CYS A 52 -7.95 18.62 10.35
CA CYS A 52 -7.43 17.35 10.85
C CYS A 52 -5.98 17.52 11.29
N LYS A 53 -5.61 16.86 12.40
CA LYS A 53 -4.24 16.96 12.94
C LYS A 53 -3.17 16.35 12.02
N GLY A 54 -3.56 15.53 11.04
CA GLY A 54 -2.65 14.82 10.14
C GLY A 54 -1.66 13.96 10.92
N PHE A 55 -0.39 14.00 10.54
CA PHE A 55 0.66 13.16 11.14
C PHE A 55 1.39 13.86 12.29
N LYS A 56 1.86 13.09 13.28
CA LYS A 56 2.74 13.58 14.36
C LYS A 56 4.17 13.07 14.19
N PRO A 57 4.43 11.74 14.13
CA PRO A 57 5.65 11.30 13.51
C PRO A 57 5.60 11.62 12.02
N LYS A 58 6.79 11.75 11.41
CA LYS A 58 6.90 11.90 9.95
C LYS A 58 6.36 10.60 9.32
N PRO A 59 5.43 10.66 8.35
CA PRO A 59 4.73 9.46 7.85
C PRO A 59 5.51 8.62 6.86
N VAL A 60 6.60 9.16 6.30
CA VAL A 60 7.40 8.55 5.23
C VAL A 60 8.84 9.09 5.27
N ASP A 61 9.78 8.43 4.61
CA ASP A 61 11.18 8.88 4.52
C ASP A 61 11.30 10.23 3.82
N HIS A 62 10.62 10.34 2.67
CA HIS A 62 10.66 11.50 1.77
C HIS A 62 9.33 12.24 1.80
N TYR A 63 9.21 13.22 2.71
CA TYR A 63 7.96 13.94 2.94
C TYR A 63 8.01 15.38 2.40
N MET A 64 7.20 15.71 1.38
CA MET A 64 7.23 17.04 0.73
C MET A 64 6.66 18.18 1.60
N ARG A 65 6.12 17.88 2.78
CA ARG A 65 5.42 18.85 3.65
C ARG A 65 6.19 20.13 3.97
N PRO A 66 7.50 20.11 4.29
CA PRO A 66 8.24 21.35 4.53
C PRO A 66 8.24 22.27 3.31
N PHE A 67 8.37 21.72 2.10
CA PHE A 67 8.35 22.49 0.86
C PHE A 67 6.97 23.12 0.60
N GLN A 68 5.88 22.36 0.75
CA GLN A 68 4.51 22.88 0.67
C GLN A 68 4.28 24.06 1.62
N LEU A 69 4.70 23.92 2.88
CA LEU A 69 4.55 24.96 3.90
C LEU A 69 5.31 26.23 3.57
N ARG A 70 6.45 26.15 2.87
CA ARG A 70 7.20 27.32 2.38
C ARG A 70 6.50 28.00 1.21
N ILE A 71 5.82 27.26 0.33
CA ILE A 71 5.12 27.80 -0.83
C ILE A 71 3.85 28.54 -0.42
N GLU A 72 3.06 27.96 0.48
CA GLU A 72 1.68 28.41 0.74
C GLU A 72 1.15 28.05 2.14
N GLY A 73 2.03 27.72 3.09
CA GLY A 73 1.65 27.50 4.48
C GLY A 73 1.14 28.77 5.18
N THR A 74 0.89 28.67 6.49
CA THR A 74 0.53 29.84 7.31
C THR A 74 1.63 30.90 7.27
N LYS A 75 1.31 32.16 7.62
CA LYS A 75 2.25 33.31 7.63
C LYS A 75 3.60 33.01 8.32
N LYS A 76 3.63 32.08 9.27
CA LYS A 76 4.85 31.66 9.98
C LYS A 76 5.86 30.96 9.07
N TYR A 77 5.39 30.15 8.12
CA TYR A 77 6.25 29.29 7.29
C TYR A 77 6.30 29.74 5.84
N TRP A 78 5.31 30.49 5.37
CA TRP A 78 5.23 30.95 3.99
C TRP A 78 6.34 31.93 3.61
N LEU A 79 6.98 31.70 2.46
CA LEU A 79 7.86 32.66 1.79
C LEU A 79 7.07 33.43 0.73
N LYS A 80 6.80 34.70 1.01
CA LYS A 80 6.03 35.59 0.11
C LYS A 80 6.63 35.62 -1.29
N GLY A 81 5.80 35.34 -2.30
CA GLY A 81 6.18 35.36 -3.71
C GLY A 81 6.89 34.11 -4.23
N LEU A 82 7.15 33.10 -3.40
CA LEU A 82 7.80 31.85 -3.84
C LEU A 82 6.93 31.08 -4.84
N LYS A 83 5.62 30.92 -4.56
CA LYS A 83 4.67 30.24 -5.44
C LYS A 83 4.67 30.81 -6.87
N ASP A 84 4.60 32.14 -6.98
CA ASP A 84 4.63 32.86 -8.27
C ASP A 84 5.96 32.67 -9.01
N LYS A 85 7.09 32.68 -8.27
CA LYS A 85 8.41 32.42 -8.84
C LYS A 85 8.56 30.99 -9.37
N LEU A 86 8.13 30.00 -8.59
CA LEU A 86 8.25 28.59 -8.94
C LEU A 86 7.32 28.19 -10.08
N TYR A 87 6.11 28.73 -10.11
CA TYR A 87 5.13 28.32 -11.10
C TYR A 87 5.11 29.28 -12.29
N LYS A 88 4.40 30.41 -12.15
CA LYS A 88 4.15 31.36 -13.24
C LYS A 88 5.44 31.88 -13.91
N LYS A 89 6.42 32.33 -13.12
CA LYS A 89 7.66 32.92 -13.67
C LYS A 89 8.65 31.91 -14.24
N SER A 90 8.53 30.65 -13.85
CA SER A 90 9.37 29.56 -14.37
C SER A 90 8.65 28.74 -15.45
N CYS A 91 7.45 29.17 -15.87
CA CYS A 91 6.59 28.45 -16.81
C CYS A 91 6.37 26.98 -16.41
N LYS A 92 6.27 26.72 -15.11
CA LYS A 92 5.96 25.40 -14.55
C LYS A 92 4.62 25.45 -13.82
N GLU A 93 3.95 24.32 -13.79
CA GLU A 93 2.77 24.08 -12.95
C GLU A 93 3.14 23.21 -11.76
N SER A 94 2.26 23.09 -10.76
CA SER A 94 2.55 22.32 -9.55
C SER A 94 2.84 20.84 -9.84
N PHE A 95 2.12 20.21 -10.79
CA PHE A 95 2.32 18.81 -11.13
C PHE A 95 3.72 18.53 -11.70
N HIS A 96 4.36 19.51 -12.36
CA HIS A 96 5.73 19.34 -12.84
C HIS A 96 6.70 19.08 -11.68
N TYR A 97 6.53 19.78 -10.55
CA TYR A 97 7.35 19.56 -9.36
C TYR A 97 7.03 18.24 -8.65
N GLN A 98 5.76 17.81 -8.67
CA GLN A 98 5.36 16.48 -8.17
C GLN A 98 6.05 15.36 -8.96
N MET A 99 6.02 15.48 -10.29
CA MET A 99 6.57 14.47 -11.19
C MET A 99 8.10 14.49 -11.21
N ASP A 100 8.72 15.67 -11.15
CA ASP A 100 10.18 15.80 -10.97
C ASP A 100 10.62 15.12 -9.65
N TYR A 101 9.85 15.28 -8.55
CA TYR A 101 10.17 14.63 -7.28
C TYR A 101 9.96 13.11 -7.32
N LEU A 102 8.88 12.65 -7.92
CA LEU A 102 8.63 11.21 -8.14
C LEU A 102 9.72 10.58 -9.01
N GLN A 103 10.11 11.21 -10.11
CA GLN A 103 11.18 10.73 -10.99
C GLN A 103 12.49 10.60 -10.23
N ASN A 104 12.89 11.65 -9.50
CA ASN A 104 14.10 11.63 -8.67
C ASN A 104 14.05 10.51 -7.63
N PHE A 105 12.90 10.30 -6.99
CA PHE A 105 12.72 9.23 -6.02
C PHE A 105 12.84 7.84 -6.63
N ILE A 106 12.25 7.61 -7.81
CA ILE A 106 12.37 6.37 -8.57
C ILE A 106 13.84 6.11 -8.91
N ASP A 107 14.58 7.12 -9.37
CA ASP A 107 15.95 7.00 -9.85
C ASP A 107 16.99 6.92 -8.74
N THR A 108 16.70 7.47 -7.56
CA THR A 108 17.66 7.50 -6.43
C THR A 108 17.80 6.13 -5.77
N TYR A 109 16.76 5.31 -5.82
CA TYR A 109 16.72 4.00 -5.16
C TYR A 109 16.44 2.89 -6.17
N PRO A 110 17.31 2.66 -7.17
CA PRO A 110 17.10 1.57 -8.13
C PRO A 110 16.98 0.22 -7.42
N ASP A 111 17.63 0.12 -6.25
CA ASP A 111 17.96 -1.15 -5.59
C ASP A 111 17.16 -1.45 -4.33
N LYS A 112 16.14 -0.63 -4.10
CA LYS A 112 15.28 -0.76 -2.93
C LYS A 112 13.83 -0.84 -3.34
N PRO A 113 13.02 -1.65 -2.64
CA PRO A 113 11.58 -1.56 -2.77
C PRO A 113 11.13 -0.15 -2.37
N LYS A 114 10.14 0.38 -3.09
CA LYS A 114 9.68 1.77 -2.99
C LYS A 114 8.18 1.81 -2.82
N PHE A 115 7.70 2.63 -1.90
CA PHE A 115 6.28 2.97 -1.78
C PHE A 115 6.12 4.48 -1.91
N SER A 116 5.27 4.92 -2.82
CA SER A 116 5.06 6.36 -3.07
C SER A 116 3.59 6.71 -3.18
N ILE A 117 3.21 7.81 -2.54
CA ILE A 117 1.96 8.52 -2.78
C ILE A 117 2.31 9.89 -3.37
N THR A 118 1.83 10.16 -4.58
CA THR A 118 1.96 11.47 -5.25
C THR A 118 0.57 12.02 -5.49
N TRP A 119 0.21 13.08 -4.78
CA TRP A 119 -1.15 13.62 -4.73
C TRP A 119 -1.21 15.00 -5.41
N MET A 120 -1.93 15.08 -6.52
CA MET A 120 -2.03 16.30 -7.32
C MET A 120 -3.40 16.95 -7.10
N SER A 121 -3.49 17.80 -6.08
CA SER A 121 -4.70 18.55 -5.83
C SER A 121 -4.92 19.61 -6.91
N TYR A 122 -3.93 20.43 -7.22
CA TYR A 122 -4.16 21.61 -8.07
C TYR A 122 -4.53 21.30 -9.52
N LEU A 123 -4.09 20.17 -10.06
CA LEU A 123 -4.20 19.87 -11.48
C LEU A 123 -5.65 19.88 -11.98
N ALA A 124 -6.61 19.43 -11.16
CA ALA A 124 -8.03 19.37 -11.56
C ALA A 124 -9.00 19.71 -10.41
N HIS A 125 -8.54 20.41 -9.37
CA HIS A 125 -9.36 20.70 -8.19
C HIS A 125 -10.67 21.44 -8.52
N ASP A 126 -10.56 22.51 -9.33
CA ASP A 126 -11.64 23.46 -9.57
C ASP A 126 -12.21 23.38 -11.00
N ASP A 127 -11.51 22.72 -11.91
CA ASP A 127 -11.91 22.54 -13.31
C ASP A 127 -11.49 21.16 -13.83
N GLN A 128 -12.49 20.34 -14.14
CA GLN A 128 -12.30 19.00 -14.72
C GLN A 128 -11.63 19.02 -16.11
N ASN A 129 -11.71 20.14 -16.83
CA ASN A 129 -11.08 20.27 -18.15
C ASN A 129 -9.56 20.51 -18.04
N ALA A 130 -9.05 20.80 -16.85
CA ALA A 130 -7.62 21.06 -16.63
C ALA A 130 -6.75 19.79 -16.68
N LEU A 131 -7.34 18.60 -16.89
CA LEU A 131 -6.56 17.38 -17.07
C LEU A 131 -6.00 17.24 -18.50
N TYR A 132 -6.74 17.68 -19.51
CA TYR A 132 -6.46 17.34 -20.91
C TYR A 132 -5.11 17.87 -21.42
N HIS A 133 -4.64 19.03 -20.96
CA HIS A 133 -3.35 19.57 -21.41
C HIS A 133 -2.14 18.79 -20.87
N THR A 134 -2.36 17.92 -19.88
CA THR A 134 -1.28 17.12 -19.27
C THR A 134 -1.19 15.70 -19.80
N ASP A 135 -2.16 15.25 -20.59
CA ASP A 135 -2.25 13.86 -21.07
C ASP A 135 -0.96 13.38 -21.75
N THR A 136 -0.43 14.17 -22.69
CA THR A 136 0.83 13.86 -23.38
C THR A 136 2.03 13.79 -22.43
N TYR A 137 2.06 14.64 -21.38
CA TYR A 137 3.12 14.62 -20.39
C TYR A 137 3.08 13.31 -19.57
N PHE A 138 1.91 12.91 -19.07
CA PHE A 138 1.76 11.70 -18.27
C PHE A 138 2.00 10.43 -19.10
N SER A 139 1.45 10.36 -20.32
CA SER A 139 1.72 9.24 -21.24
C SER A 139 3.22 9.08 -21.44
N LYS A 140 3.92 10.17 -21.75
CA LYS A 140 5.37 10.15 -21.93
C LYS A 140 6.10 9.72 -20.66
N PHE A 141 5.70 10.19 -19.48
CA PHE A 141 6.33 9.78 -18.22
C PHE A 141 6.21 8.26 -17.99
N PHE A 142 5.04 7.67 -18.24
CA PHE A 142 4.85 6.23 -18.06
C PHE A 142 5.59 5.42 -19.13
N ASP A 143 5.58 5.86 -20.39
CA ASP A 143 6.33 5.23 -21.47
C ASP A 143 7.85 5.24 -21.19
N ASP A 144 8.39 6.39 -20.78
CA ASP A 144 9.81 6.56 -20.46
C ASP A 144 10.25 5.74 -19.24
N ASN A 145 9.32 5.33 -18.37
CA ASN A 145 9.59 4.59 -17.14
C ASN A 145 9.01 3.17 -17.13
N VAL A 146 8.56 2.64 -18.27
CA VAL A 146 7.90 1.32 -18.35
C VAL A 146 8.72 0.21 -17.70
N GLU A 147 10.03 0.18 -17.94
CA GLU A 147 10.93 -0.82 -17.35
C GLU A 147 11.05 -0.69 -15.83
N LYS A 148 10.98 0.52 -15.29
CA LYS A 148 11.03 0.75 -13.84
C LYS A 148 9.72 0.33 -13.16
N PHE A 149 8.61 0.39 -13.90
CA PHE A 149 7.30 -0.06 -13.43
C PHE A 149 7.03 -1.55 -13.68
N ASN A 150 7.88 -2.28 -14.42
CA ASN A 150 7.66 -3.70 -14.73
C ASN A 150 7.54 -4.59 -13.48
N ASN A 151 8.21 -4.26 -12.38
CA ASN A 151 8.09 -4.96 -11.10
C ASN A 151 7.28 -4.17 -10.06
N SER A 152 6.33 -3.34 -10.50
CA SER A 152 5.57 -2.44 -9.62
C SER A 152 4.07 -2.65 -9.74
N TYR A 153 3.37 -2.46 -8.62
CA TYR A 153 1.95 -2.13 -8.65
C TYR A 153 1.80 -0.62 -8.87
N LEU A 154 1.04 -0.23 -9.90
CA LEU A 154 0.74 1.17 -10.19
C LEU A 154 -0.75 1.41 -10.00
N VAL A 155 -1.09 2.36 -9.12
CA VAL A 155 -2.47 2.79 -8.88
C VAL A 155 -2.61 4.24 -9.33
N VAL A 156 -3.59 4.49 -10.20
CA VAL A 156 -4.01 5.84 -10.58
C VAL A 156 -5.45 5.98 -10.14
N MET A 157 -5.73 6.97 -9.29
CA MET A 157 -7.06 7.15 -8.72
C MET A 157 -7.45 8.62 -8.57
N GLY A 158 -8.76 8.88 -8.67
CA GLY A 158 -9.38 10.09 -8.16
C GLY A 158 -9.84 9.88 -6.71
N ASP A 159 -9.84 10.94 -5.91
CA ASP A 159 -10.36 10.91 -4.54
C ASP A 159 -11.88 11.06 -4.48
N HIS A 160 -12.44 11.80 -5.44
CA HIS A 160 -13.87 11.94 -5.69
C HIS A 160 -14.08 12.44 -7.14
N GLY A 161 -15.31 12.36 -7.66
CA GLY A 161 -15.66 13.06 -8.91
C GLY A 161 -15.96 14.55 -8.69
N ASN A 162 -16.57 15.22 -9.66
CA ASN A 162 -16.82 16.67 -9.55
C ASN A 162 -17.95 16.98 -8.54
N ARG A 163 -17.58 17.31 -7.30
CA ARG A 163 -18.49 17.55 -6.16
C ARG A 163 -19.31 18.84 -6.24
N PHE A 164 -18.97 19.76 -7.14
CA PHE A 164 -19.55 21.10 -7.15
C PHE A 164 -19.94 21.56 -8.56
N GLY A 165 -20.64 22.71 -8.62
CA GLY A 165 -21.00 23.35 -9.87
C GLY A 165 -22.23 22.75 -10.57
N PRO A 166 -22.55 23.26 -11.78
CA PRO A 166 -23.77 22.87 -12.51
C PRO A 166 -23.76 21.41 -12.96
N LEU A 167 -22.60 20.85 -13.33
CA LEU A 167 -22.51 19.47 -13.80
C LEU A 167 -22.94 18.47 -12.72
N ARG A 168 -22.50 18.69 -11.47
CA ARG A 168 -22.87 17.86 -10.32
C ARG A 168 -24.39 17.77 -10.08
N LYS A 169 -25.16 18.78 -10.50
CA LYS A 169 -26.61 18.82 -10.36
C LYS A 169 -27.35 17.94 -11.39
N THR A 170 -26.65 17.43 -12.40
CA THR A 170 -27.19 16.48 -13.38
C THR A 170 -27.12 15.06 -12.84
N LYS A 171 -27.96 14.16 -13.36
CA LYS A 171 -27.91 12.72 -13.01
C LYS A 171 -26.55 12.10 -13.34
N LEU A 172 -25.94 12.50 -14.45
CA LEU A 172 -24.62 12.01 -14.86
C LEU A 172 -23.53 12.51 -13.88
N GLY A 173 -23.54 13.80 -13.53
CA GLY A 173 -22.57 14.34 -12.58
C GLY A 173 -22.69 13.76 -11.17
N GLU A 174 -23.87 13.34 -10.74
CA GLU A 174 -24.02 12.57 -9.49
C GLU A 174 -23.38 11.18 -9.58
N ILE A 175 -23.47 10.51 -10.72
CA ILE A 175 -22.80 9.21 -10.93
C ILE A 175 -21.28 9.39 -10.92
N GLU A 176 -20.78 10.37 -11.67
CA GLU A 176 -19.33 10.69 -11.72
C GLU A 176 -18.78 11.06 -10.33
N ASP A 177 -19.50 11.86 -9.55
CA ASP A 177 -19.11 12.20 -8.17
C ASP A 177 -18.88 10.97 -7.29
N ASN A 178 -19.79 9.99 -7.38
CA ASN A 178 -19.77 8.79 -6.55
C ASN A 178 -18.98 7.63 -7.16
N ASN A 179 -18.41 7.80 -8.37
CA ASN A 179 -17.66 6.77 -9.07
C ASN A 179 -16.32 7.32 -9.55
N PRO A 180 -15.42 7.73 -8.62
CA PRO A 180 -14.11 8.23 -9.00
C PRO A 180 -13.32 7.16 -9.75
N PHE A 181 -12.48 7.62 -10.69
CA PHE A 181 -11.62 6.74 -11.47
C PHE A 181 -10.68 5.92 -10.58
N LEU A 182 -10.53 4.63 -10.89
CA LEU A 182 -9.54 3.75 -10.29
C LEU A 182 -8.95 2.84 -11.37
N PHE A 183 -7.64 2.89 -11.52
CA PHE A 183 -6.85 2.05 -12.40
C PHE A 183 -5.75 1.36 -11.60
N LEU A 184 -5.58 0.05 -11.83
CA LEU A 184 -4.53 -0.76 -11.23
C LEU A 184 -3.78 -1.49 -12.33
N SER A 185 -2.46 -1.33 -12.36
CA SER A 185 -1.55 -2.20 -13.09
C SER A 185 -0.75 -3.03 -12.10
N VAL A 186 -0.55 -4.32 -12.42
CA VAL A 186 0.23 -5.26 -11.61
C VAL A 186 1.60 -5.52 -12.25
N PRO A 187 2.60 -5.95 -11.45
CA PRO A 187 3.90 -6.39 -11.96
C PRO A 187 3.77 -7.35 -13.13
N SER A 188 4.62 -7.18 -14.14
CA SER A 188 4.58 -7.92 -15.40
C SER A 188 4.65 -9.44 -15.20
N ASN A 189 5.43 -9.91 -14.21
CA ASN A 189 5.54 -11.33 -13.86
C ASN A 189 4.28 -11.92 -13.21
N LEU A 190 3.36 -11.09 -12.71
CA LEU A 190 2.08 -11.53 -12.14
C LEU A 190 0.95 -11.54 -13.16
N ARG A 191 1.18 -11.04 -14.38
CA ARG A 191 0.15 -10.97 -15.43
C ARG A 191 -0.17 -12.32 -16.07
N ASP A 192 0.72 -13.30 -15.90
CA ASP A 192 0.50 -14.67 -16.36
C ASP A 192 -0.30 -15.52 -15.34
N ASP A 193 -0.52 -15.02 -14.13
CA ASP A 193 -1.42 -15.66 -13.16
C ASP A 193 -2.88 -15.41 -13.57
N SER A 194 -3.47 -16.39 -14.25
CA SER A 194 -4.85 -16.33 -14.73
C SER A 194 -5.85 -16.08 -13.59
N THR A 195 -5.60 -16.64 -12.40
CA THR A 195 -6.52 -16.50 -11.26
C THR A 195 -6.52 -15.06 -10.75
N LEU A 196 -5.34 -14.47 -10.58
CA LEU A 196 -5.20 -13.06 -10.19
C LEU A 196 -5.86 -12.14 -11.23
N ILE A 197 -5.53 -12.33 -12.51
CA ILE A 197 -6.04 -11.46 -13.58
C ILE A 197 -7.55 -11.58 -13.78
N GLU A 198 -8.11 -12.79 -13.68
CA GLU A 198 -9.56 -12.99 -13.72
C GLU A 198 -10.25 -12.31 -12.53
N THR A 199 -9.70 -12.46 -11.32
CA THR A 199 -10.20 -11.79 -10.11
C THR A 199 -10.21 -10.26 -10.27
N LEU A 200 -9.13 -9.68 -10.80
CA LEU A 200 -9.05 -8.23 -11.05
C LEU A 200 -10.06 -7.77 -12.11
N LYS A 201 -10.25 -8.55 -13.18
CA LYS A 201 -11.26 -8.26 -14.22
C LYS A 201 -12.69 -8.36 -13.72
N GLU A 202 -12.96 -9.26 -12.78
CA GLU A 202 -14.26 -9.37 -12.11
C GLU A 202 -14.47 -8.18 -11.16
N ASN A 203 -13.47 -7.85 -10.34
CA ASN A 203 -13.53 -6.70 -9.44
C ASN A 203 -13.75 -5.38 -10.18
N ALA A 204 -13.15 -5.22 -11.36
CA ALA A 204 -13.37 -4.04 -12.22
C ALA A 204 -14.83 -3.86 -12.69
N LYS A 205 -15.67 -4.89 -12.57
CA LYS A 205 -17.12 -4.85 -12.89
C LYS A 205 -18.00 -4.73 -11.64
N ASN A 206 -17.40 -4.77 -10.45
CA ASN A 206 -18.08 -4.75 -9.17
C ASN A 206 -17.78 -3.44 -8.41
N LEU A 207 -18.55 -3.19 -7.35
CA LEU A 207 -18.27 -2.06 -6.46
C LEU A 207 -16.99 -2.34 -5.65
N VAL A 208 -15.98 -1.50 -5.84
CA VAL A 208 -14.74 -1.47 -5.06
C VAL A 208 -14.66 -0.13 -4.35
N THR A 209 -14.20 -0.13 -3.10
CA THR A 209 -14.07 1.06 -2.26
C THR A 209 -12.60 1.36 -1.93
N HIS A 210 -12.33 2.54 -1.38
CA HIS A 210 -10.99 2.85 -0.87
C HIS A 210 -10.56 1.93 0.29
N TYR A 211 -11.49 1.29 1.01
CA TYR A 211 -11.16 0.28 2.02
C TYR A 211 -10.58 -0.99 1.39
N ASP A 212 -11.13 -1.40 0.24
CA ASP A 212 -10.62 -2.55 -0.52
C ASP A 212 -9.21 -2.24 -1.05
N LEU A 213 -8.98 -1.02 -1.56
CA LEU A 213 -7.64 -0.59 -1.98
C LEU A 213 -6.64 -0.60 -0.82
N TYR A 214 -7.04 -0.13 0.38
CA TYR A 214 -6.20 -0.21 1.58
C TYR A 214 -5.87 -1.66 1.95
N ALA A 215 -6.85 -2.55 1.86
CA ALA A 215 -6.66 -3.99 2.09
C ALA A 215 -5.69 -4.59 1.07
N THR A 216 -5.83 -4.27 -0.22
CA THR A 216 -4.89 -4.70 -1.27
C THR A 216 -3.46 -4.22 -1.00
N LEU A 217 -3.27 -2.94 -0.67
CA LEU A 217 -1.93 -2.40 -0.34
C LEU A 217 -1.35 -3.05 0.93
N SER A 218 -2.20 -3.38 1.89
CA SER A 218 -1.86 -4.12 3.10
C SER A 218 -1.40 -5.55 2.84
N GLU A 219 -1.92 -6.21 1.80
CA GLU A 219 -1.46 -7.54 1.37
C GLU A 219 -0.13 -7.44 0.61
N ILE A 220 0.02 -6.43 -0.27
CA ILE A 220 1.26 -6.20 -1.04
C ILE A 220 2.48 -5.97 -0.14
N SER A 221 2.31 -5.30 0.99
CA SER A 221 3.40 -4.98 1.91
C SER A 221 3.99 -6.21 2.63
N ASN A 222 3.28 -7.35 2.71
CA ASN A 222 3.49 -8.30 3.80
C ASN A 222 4.35 -9.54 3.47
N GLY A 223 5.63 -9.56 3.87
CA GLY A 223 6.52 -10.73 3.75
C GLY A 223 6.12 -11.95 4.60
N ALA A 224 5.42 -11.72 5.72
CA ALA A 224 4.87 -12.80 6.55
C ALA A 224 3.69 -13.51 5.88
N GLU A 225 2.94 -12.82 5.01
CA GLU A 225 1.87 -13.46 4.23
C GLU A 225 2.43 -14.44 3.21
N ILE A 226 3.58 -14.14 2.60
CA ILE A 226 4.27 -15.06 1.69
C ILE A 226 4.61 -16.37 2.44
N MET A 227 5.10 -16.27 3.68
CA MET A 227 5.39 -17.44 4.51
C MET A 227 4.15 -18.25 4.88
N VAL A 228 3.07 -17.57 5.31
CA VAL A 228 1.80 -18.24 5.67
C VAL A 228 1.15 -18.87 4.43
N ALA A 229 1.23 -18.22 3.27
CA ALA A 229 0.77 -18.77 2.00
C ALA A 229 1.52 -20.05 1.64
N GLN A 230 2.85 -20.08 1.79
CA GLN A 230 3.65 -21.29 1.55
C GLN A 230 3.31 -22.41 2.55
N MET A 231 3.16 -22.11 3.84
CA MET A 231 2.70 -23.10 4.84
C MET A 231 1.37 -23.72 4.41
N ASN A 232 0.41 -22.90 4.00
CA ASN A 232 -0.90 -23.38 3.56
C ASN A 232 -0.84 -24.17 2.26
N GLN A 233 0.04 -23.78 1.33
CA GLN A 233 0.30 -24.54 0.11
C GLN A 233 0.86 -25.92 0.43
N ASP A 234 1.79 -26.03 1.39
CA ASP A 234 2.32 -27.30 1.84
C ASP A 234 1.23 -28.18 2.47
N LEU A 235 0.40 -27.63 3.36
CA LEU A 235 -0.72 -28.38 3.95
C LEU A 235 -1.66 -28.95 2.88
N ARG A 236 -1.97 -28.17 1.84
CA ARG A 236 -2.80 -28.64 0.71
C ARG A 236 -2.09 -29.71 -0.10
N LYS A 237 -0.84 -29.44 -0.50
CA LYS A 237 -0.02 -30.32 -1.36
C LYS A 237 0.15 -31.71 -0.76
N PHE A 238 0.24 -31.79 0.56
CA PHE A 238 0.44 -33.04 1.29
C PHE A 238 -0.84 -33.58 1.95
N SER A 239 -2.01 -33.04 1.60
CA SER A 239 -3.32 -33.48 2.11
C SER A 239 -3.50 -33.42 3.63
N GLU A 240 -2.69 -32.61 4.32
CA GLU A 240 -2.83 -32.36 5.76
C GLU A 240 -4.09 -31.54 6.08
N THR A 241 -4.64 -30.84 5.09
CA THR A 241 -5.89 -30.08 5.24
C THR A 241 -7.11 -30.92 5.58
N ASN A 242 -7.02 -32.26 5.60
CA ASN A 242 -8.06 -33.12 6.14
C ASN A 242 -8.21 -32.90 7.66
N ASP A 243 -7.08 -32.83 8.37
CA ASP A 243 -7.01 -32.79 9.83
C ASP A 243 -6.59 -31.43 10.38
N CYS A 244 -5.72 -30.73 9.64
CA CYS A 244 -5.20 -29.40 9.99
C CYS A 244 -6.05 -28.29 9.37
N VAL A 245 -6.14 -27.16 10.08
CA VAL A 245 -6.77 -25.92 9.61
C VAL A 245 -5.76 -25.10 8.79
N LEU A 246 -6.25 -24.39 7.78
CA LEU A 246 -5.45 -23.39 7.07
C LEU A 246 -5.18 -22.20 7.99
N LEU A 247 -3.93 -21.78 8.05
CA LEU A 247 -3.50 -20.70 8.92
C LEU A 247 -3.79 -19.34 8.26
N THR A 248 -4.04 -18.34 9.09
CA THR A 248 -4.04 -16.93 8.68
C THR A 248 -3.01 -16.17 9.50
N LEU A 249 -2.46 -15.08 8.97
CA LEU A 249 -1.58 -14.23 9.75
C LEU A 249 -2.38 -13.58 10.89
N ASN A 250 -1.84 -13.60 12.10
CA ASN A 250 -2.38 -12.84 13.22
C ASN A 250 -2.00 -11.35 13.05
N LYS A 251 -2.83 -10.60 12.33
CA LYS A 251 -2.61 -9.16 12.06
C LYS A 251 -2.56 -8.29 13.33
N GLY A 252 -3.02 -8.80 14.49
CA GLY A 252 -2.92 -8.12 15.78
C GLY A 252 -1.63 -8.41 16.55
N ALA A 253 -0.72 -9.21 16.01
CA ALA A 253 0.57 -9.53 16.62
C ALA A 253 1.71 -8.81 15.89
N THR A 254 2.71 -8.36 16.64
CA THR A 254 3.92 -7.74 16.09
C THR A 254 4.67 -8.71 15.17
N ILE A 255 5.05 -8.23 13.99
CA ILE A 255 5.98 -8.89 13.08
C ILE A 255 7.36 -8.30 13.33
N SER A 256 8.39 -9.13 13.39
CA SER A 256 9.78 -8.68 13.59
C SER A 256 10.62 -9.08 12.39
N VAL A 257 11.37 -8.13 11.83
CA VAL A 257 12.28 -8.35 10.70
C VAL A 257 13.71 -8.05 11.15
N GLU A 258 14.60 -9.01 11.00
CA GLU A 258 16.03 -8.89 11.31
C GLU A 258 16.85 -9.20 10.05
N GLU A 259 17.66 -8.25 9.60
CA GLU A 259 18.63 -8.49 8.51
C GLU A 259 19.83 -9.25 9.07
N LEU A 260 20.07 -10.47 8.57
CA LEU A 260 21.10 -11.36 9.13
C LEU A 260 22.42 -11.29 8.38
N LYS A 261 22.38 -11.28 7.04
CA LYS A 261 23.58 -11.35 6.19
C LYS A 261 23.35 -10.72 4.83
N GLU A 262 24.39 -10.05 4.35
CA GLU A 262 24.57 -9.58 2.99
C GLU A 262 25.77 -10.31 2.37
N LYS A 263 25.58 -10.93 1.19
CA LYS A 263 26.68 -11.53 0.43
C LYS A 263 26.52 -11.22 -1.05
N GLY A 264 27.31 -10.28 -1.55
CA GLY A 264 27.11 -9.72 -2.89
C GLY A 264 25.73 -9.07 -2.97
N ASN A 265 24.97 -9.39 -4.00
CA ASN A 265 23.64 -8.80 -4.22
C ASN A 265 22.51 -9.57 -3.52
N VAL A 266 22.81 -10.39 -2.51
CA VAL A 266 21.81 -11.17 -1.78
C VAL A 266 21.74 -10.73 -0.33
N LYS A 267 20.56 -10.28 0.09
CA LYS A 267 20.24 -9.98 1.49
C LYS A 267 19.35 -11.06 2.08
N VAL A 268 19.59 -11.41 3.34
CA VAL A 268 18.81 -12.41 4.08
C VAL A 268 18.11 -11.73 5.24
N TYR A 269 16.79 -11.87 5.29
CA TYR A 269 15.93 -11.37 6.35
C TYR A 269 15.37 -12.54 7.15
N GLN A 270 15.48 -12.50 8.47
CA GLN A 270 14.71 -13.35 9.37
C GLN A 270 13.43 -12.61 9.75
N ILE A 271 12.28 -13.22 9.48
CA ILE A 271 10.98 -12.68 9.86
C ILE A 271 10.41 -13.55 10.95
N THR A 272 9.96 -12.94 12.04
CA THR A 272 9.19 -13.59 13.12
C THR A 272 7.75 -13.09 13.06
N TYR A 273 6.77 -13.99 13.05
CA TYR A 273 5.36 -13.67 12.84
C TYR A 273 4.45 -14.65 13.58
N ARG A 274 3.19 -14.27 13.81
CA ARG A 274 2.20 -15.15 14.45
C ARG A 274 1.05 -15.51 13.53
N THR A 275 0.48 -16.70 13.72
CA THR A 275 -0.68 -17.16 12.95
C THR A 275 -1.88 -17.49 13.82
N LEU A 276 -3.04 -17.55 13.19
CA LEU A 276 -4.29 -18.04 13.75
C LEU A 276 -4.76 -19.25 12.94
N PRO A 277 -5.53 -20.18 13.54
CA PRO A 277 -5.80 -20.31 14.98
C PRO A 277 -4.57 -20.77 15.79
N GLY A 278 -4.66 -20.69 17.13
CA GLY A 278 -3.63 -21.21 18.03
C GLY A 278 -2.50 -20.26 18.40
N ASN A 279 -2.48 -19.06 17.81
CA ASN A 279 -1.51 -17.99 18.09
C ASN A 279 -0.05 -18.44 17.96
N GLY A 280 0.23 -19.36 17.02
CA GLY A 280 1.55 -19.96 16.87
C GLY A 280 2.57 -18.92 16.47
N ASN A 281 3.74 -18.95 17.09
CA ASN A 281 4.83 -18.01 16.87
C ASN A 281 5.89 -18.67 15.98
N PHE A 282 6.15 -18.09 14.82
CA PHE A 282 7.00 -18.68 13.78
C PHE A 282 8.13 -17.75 13.45
N TRP A 283 9.19 -18.32 12.89
CA TRP A 283 10.14 -17.54 12.11
C TRP A 283 10.46 -18.21 10.78
N GLY A 284 10.95 -17.42 9.84
CA GLY A 284 11.48 -17.92 8.57
C GLY A 284 12.46 -16.94 7.94
N PHE A 285 13.17 -17.40 6.91
CA PHE A 285 14.12 -16.60 6.18
C PHE A 285 13.57 -16.23 4.80
N LEU A 286 13.60 -14.94 4.49
CA LEU A 286 13.47 -14.44 3.13
C LEU A 286 14.84 -14.04 2.59
N THR A 287 14.99 -14.17 1.28
CA THR A 287 16.11 -13.60 0.54
C THR A 287 15.60 -12.52 -0.38
N GLN A 288 16.34 -11.44 -0.47
CA GLN A 288 16.22 -10.48 -1.56
C GLN A 288 17.41 -10.68 -2.48
N VAL A 289 17.16 -11.03 -3.74
CA VAL A 289 18.21 -11.23 -4.74
C VAL A 289 18.20 -10.06 -5.71
N GLY A 290 19.36 -9.43 -5.85
CA GLY A 290 19.50 -8.24 -6.66
C GLY A 290 18.90 -7.02 -5.99
N GLU A 291 19.09 -5.94 -6.71
CA GLU A 291 18.63 -4.61 -6.40
C GLU A 291 17.09 -4.49 -6.55
N ASN A 292 16.48 -5.37 -7.35
CA ASN A 292 15.08 -5.24 -7.78
C ASN A 292 14.01 -5.58 -6.71
N GLY A 293 14.39 -5.85 -5.45
CA GLY A 293 13.43 -5.93 -4.34
C GLY A 293 12.63 -7.23 -4.20
N THR A 294 12.79 -8.22 -5.10
CA THR A 294 12.02 -9.47 -5.04
C THR A 294 12.40 -10.32 -3.83
N LEU A 295 11.43 -10.55 -2.94
CA LEU A 295 11.57 -11.45 -1.81
C LEU A 295 11.26 -12.89 -2.21
N ASN A 296 12.20 -13.80 -1.93
CA ASN A 296 12.05 -15.24 -2.12
C ASN A 296 12.15 -15.95 -0.78
N ILE A 297 11.31 -16.97 -0.56
CA ILE A 297 11.45 -17.80 0.64
C ILE A 297 12.77 -18.59 0.55
N LEU A 298 13.65 -18.39 1.52
CA LEU A 298 14.84 -19.20 1.75
C LEU A 298 14.55 -20.37 2.70
N SER A 299 13.57 -20.21 3.58
CA SER A 299 13.12 -21.24 4.52
C SER A 299 12.54 -22.48 3.82
N GLU A 300 13.23 -23.61 3.90
CA GLU A 300 12.66 -24.92 3.53
C GLU A 300 11.68 -25.47 4.58
N LYS A 301 11.75 -24.93 5.79
CA LYS A 301 10.90 -25.28 6.93
C LYS A 301 10.45 -24.00 7.62
N PHE A 302 9.36 -24.13 8.38
CA PHE A 302 8.81 -23.06 9.19
C PHE A 302 8.86 -23.40 10.68
N PRO A 303 9.99 -23.13 11.36
CA PRO A 303 10.11 -23.43 12.77
C PRO A 303 9.10 -22.65 13.61
N ARG A 304 8.43 -23.39 14.50
CA ARG A 304 7.57 -22.82 15.53
C ARG A 304 8.36 -22.63 16.81
N LEU A 305 8.33 -21.41 17.36
CA LEU A 305 9.07 -20.96 18.53
C LEU A 305 8.39 -21.33 19.85
N ASP A 306 7.08 -21.54 19.82
CA ASP A 306 6.26 -21.91 20.98
C ASP A 306 5.88 -23.39 20.96
N ALA A 307 5.53 -23.93 22.13
CA ALA A 307 5.13 -25.34 22.24
C ALA A 307 3.79 -25.58 21.51
N TYR A 308 3.77 -26.58 20.63
CA TYR A 308 2.64 -26.84 19.72
C TYR A 308 2.02 -28.23 19.84
N ALA A 309 2.61 -29.13 20.62
CA ALA A 309 2.14 -30.51 20.75
C ALA A 309 0.64 -30.66 21.14
N PRO A 310 0.05 -29.80 22.01
CA PRO A 310 -1.38 -29.88 22.28
C PRO A 310 -2.26 -29.52 21.07
N GLN A 311 -1.75 -28.69 20.16
CA GLN A 311 -2.48 -28.15 19.02
C GLN A 311 -2.35 -28.99 17.74
N SER A 312 -1.33 -29.84 17.65
CA SER A 312 -0.90 -30.46 16.38
C SER A 312 -0.95 -31.99 16.36
N LYS A 313 -1.59 -32.65 17.34
CA LYS A 313 -1.56 -34.12 17.49
C LYS A 313 -2.10 -34.91 16.29
N CYS A 314 -2.93 -34.28 15.49
CA CYS A 314 -3.55 -34.85 14.29
C CYS A 314 -2.65 -34.78 13.05
N ALA A 315 -1.53 -34.04 13.10
CA ALA A 315 -0.62 -33.92 11.97
C ALA A 315 -0.06 -35.29 11.59
N SER A 316 -0.10 -35.64 10.30
CA SER A 316 0.32 -36.98 9.88
C SER A 316 1.85 -37.16 9.91
N LYS A 317 2.59 -36.05 9.82
CA LYS A 317 4.06 -36.04 9.86
C LYS A 317 4.59 -34.93 10.77
N ALA A 318 5.76 -35.19 11.36
CA ALA A 318 6.43 -34.27 12.26
C ALA A 318 6.75 -32.90 11.63
N VAL A 319 7.00 -32.85 10.31
CA VAL A 319 7.26 -31.59 9.60
C VAL A 319 6.07 -30.64 9.65
N PHE A 320 4.85 -31.16 9.46
CA PHE A 320 3.62 -30.38 9.47
C PHE A 320 3.12 -30.09 10.87
N ALA A 321 3.51 -30.90 11.87
CA ALA A 321 3.12 -30.67 13.26
C ALA A 321 3.48 -29.25 13.75
N SER A 322 4.56 -28.66 13.24
CA SER A 322 4.97 -27.30 13.60
C SER A 322 3.94 -26.23 13.20
N TYR A 323 3.20 -26.38 12.11
CA TYR A 323 2.19 -25.42 11.64
C TYR A 323 0.80 -26.05 11.40
N CYS A 324 0.55 -27.21 11.98
CA CYS A 324 -0.78 -27.83 12.02
C CYS A 324 -1.53 -27.38 13.27
N TYR A 325 -2.72 -26.83 13.07
CA TYR A 325 -3.72 -26.69 14.13
C TYR A 325 -4.88 -27.64 13.86
N CYS A 326 -5.14 -28.56 14.78
CA CYS A 326 -6.14 -29.60 14.57
C CYS A 326 -7.56 -29.05 14.55
N LYS A 327 -8.33 -29.43 13.52
CA LYS A 327 -9.72 -28.97 13.34
C LYS A 327 -10.64 -29.29 14.51
N ASN A 328 -10.39 -30.39 15.23
CA ASN A 328 -11.18 -30.76 16.41
C ASN A 328 -11.04 -29.74 17.56
N LEU A 329 -10.00 -28.90 17.55
CA LEU A 329 -9.76 -27.83 18.52
C LEU A 329 -10.42 -26.48 18.13
N LEU A 330 -11.14 -26.42 17.00
CA LEU A 330 -11.93 -25.23 16.63
C LEU A 330 -13.30 -25.19 17.31
N LYS A 331 -13.74 -26.29 17.92
CA LYS A 331 -15.09 -26.47 18.49
C LYS A 331 -15.16 -26.26 20.01
N SER A 332 -14.10 -25.77 20.63
CA SER A 332 -14.00 -25.54 22.08
C SER A 332 -14.13 -24.07 22.43
#